data_AF-A0A953GDP4-F1
#
_entry.id   AF-A0A953GDP4-F1
#
_cell.length_a   1.000
_cell.length_b   1.000
_cell.length_c   1.000
_cell.angle_alpha   90.00
_cell.angle_beta   90.00
_cell.angle_gamma   90.00
#
_symmetry.space_group_name_H-M   'P 1'
#
loop_
_entity.id
_entity.type
_entity.pdbx_description
1 polymer ?
#
loop_
_entity_poly.entity_id
_entity_poly.type
_entity_poly.pdbx_seq_one_letter_code
_entity_poly.pdbx_strand_id
1 'polypeptide(L)'
;MAGSSKYHVLLGIALLWMPNLVAQFNVVKMLDQAPLIPPTIGKAFLGCKLITTSETLLDGREFKRVKSWEPAGEIKKFGDMIDSYLEKIDQRAETNSFSVNYNPSTDSTAQQFMNYMTLQADTLKKIWSAYHKKIAAVNPDFLPLNEEYGCDEIAASGKQLNVFAAEKNKILNEAREALKSHFDLVQRYFNKLYQIDDAMFNNQVLNEISKPLQVLQQWSFEVNSANSHMVETGVSLNNALCVKEQ
;
A
#
# COMPACT_ATOMS: atom_id res chain seq x y z
N MET A 1 10.42 -51.72 33.14
CA MET A 1 11.49 -51.90 32.14
C MET A 1 10.83 -51.99 30.78
N ALA A 2 10.74 -50.84 30.10
CA ALA A 2 11.39 -50.56 28.80
C ALA A 2 10.66 -51.27 27.64
N GLY A 3 9.76 -50.59 26.93
CA GLY A 3 10.06 -49.78 25.74
C GLY A 3 9.54 -50.57 24.51
N SER A 4 9.00 -50.03 23.43
CA SER A 4 9.02 -48.72 22.83
C SER A 4 7.81 -48.67 21.88
N SER A 5 6.99 -47.63 21.99
CA SER A 5 5.95 -47.30 21.01
C SER A 5 6.65 -46.81 19.75
N LYS A 6 6.56 -47.58 18.67
CA LYS A 6 7.05 -47.15 17.35
C LYS A 6 6.11 -46.09 16.80
N TYR A 7 6.40 -44.83 17.14
CA TYR A 7 5.93 -43.68 16.37
C TYR A 7 6.30 -43.91 14.90
N HIS A 8 5.29 -44.13 14.07
CA HIS A 8 5.42 -43.94 12.63
C HIS A 8 5.56 -42.45 12.41
N VAL A 9 6.82 -41.99 12.36
CA VAL A 9 7.16 -40.68 11.79
C VAL A 9 6.77 -40.76 10.33
N LEU A 10 5.60 -40.20 10.00
CA LEU A 10 5.22 -39.85 8.64
C LEU A 10 6.28 -38.90 8.11
N LEU A 11 7.21 -39.47 7.35
CA LEU A 11 8.19 -38.75 6.54
C LEU A 11 7.43 -37.86 5.55
N GLY A 12 7.38 -36.58 5.90
CA GLY A 12 7.85 -35.49 5.04
C GLY A 12 7.51 -35.63 3.56
N ILE A 13 6.25 -35.46 3.21
CA ILE A 13 5.90 -34.77 1.97
C ILE A 13 5.40 -33.40 2.42
N ALA A 14 6.34 -32.52 2.72
CA ALA A 14 6.05 -31.10 2.61
C ALA A 14 5.69 -30.88 1.14
N LEU A 15 4.39 -30.82 0.86
CA LEU A 15 3.87 -30.32 -0.40
C LEU A 15 4.44 -28.90 -0.57
N LEU A 16 5.59 -28.82 -1.25
CA LEU A 16 6.23 -27.59 -1.72
C LEU A 16 5.43 -26.90 -2.83
N TRP A 17 4.23 -27.39 -3.13
CA TRP A 17 3.29 -26.82 -4.07
C TRP A 17 2.38 -25.82 -3.39
N MET A 18 2.44 -24.56 -3.84
CA MET A 18 1.43 -23.54 -3.53
C MET A 18 0.45 -23.39 -4.71
N PRO A 19 -0.76 -23.97 -4.65
CA PRO A 19 -1.84 -23.55 -5.54
C PRO A 19 -2.35 -22.13 -5.22
N ASN A 20 -2.26 -21.69 -3.95
CA ASN A 20 -3.07 -20.57 -3.47
C ASN A 20 -2.40 -19.18 -3.46
N LEU A 21 -1.06 -19.08 -3.40
CA LEU A 21 -0.40 -17.77 -3.52
C LEU A 21 -0.36 -17.31 -4.98
N VAL A 22 -0.10 -18.24 -5.90
CA VAL A 22 0.07 -17.99 -7.34
C VAL A 22 -1.24 -17.58 -8.03
N ALA A 23 -2.39 -18.07 -7.56
CA ALA A 23 -3.68 -17.76 -8.19
C ALA A 23 -4.19 -16.32 -7.94
N GLN A 24 -3.64 -15.61 -6.94
CA GLN A 24 -4.12 -14.26 -6.54
C GLN A 24 -3.04 -13.18 -6.58
N PHE A 25 -1.75 -13.55 -6.63
CA PHE A 25 -0.66 -12.60 -6.61
C PHE A 25 -0.42 -11.97 -8.00
N ASN A 26 -0.85 -10.71 -8.15
CA ASN A 26 -0.68 -9.95 -9.39
C ASN A 26 -0.35 -8.48 -9.10
N VAL A 27 0.93 -8.12 -9.16
CA VAL A 27 1.38 -6.75 -8.87
C VAL A 27 0.91 -5.73 -9.91
N VAL A 28 0.62 -6.16 -11.15
CA VAL A 28 0.06 -5.29 -12.20
C VAL A 28 -1.37 -4.89 -11.84
N LYS A 29 -2.18 -5.87 -11.42
CA LYS A 29 -3.55 -5.62 -10.96
C LYS A 29 -3.56 -4.73 -9.72
N MET A 30 -2.62 -4.93 -8.79
CA MET A 30 -2.48 -4.05 -7.62
C MET A 30 -2.14 -2.62 -8.02
N LEU A 31 -1.25 -2.41 -9.00
CA LEU A 31 -0.96 -1.08 -9.52
C LEU A 31 -2.20 -0.42 -10.16
N ASP A 32 -2.99 -1.17 -10.93
CA ASP A 32 -4.25 -0.68 -11.51
C ASP A 32 -5.29 -0.33 -10.43
N GLN A 33 -5.25 -1.01 -9.29
CA GLN A 33 -6.12 -0.76 -8.14
C GLN A 33 -5.57 0.27 -7.14
N ALA A 34 -4.35 0.76 -7.34
CA ALA A 34 -3.73 1.71 -6.43
C ALA A 34 -4.57 3.00 -6.36
N PRO A 35 -5.06 3.38 -5.16
CA PRO A 35 -6.01 4.47 -5.01
C PRO A 35 -5.37 5.81 -5.34
N LEU A 36 -6.22 6.80 -5.60
CA LEU A 36 -5.82 8.20 -5.71
C LEU A 36 -6.30 8.95 -4.47
N ILE A 37 -5.72 10.13 -4.26
CA ILE A 37 -6.16 11.04 -3.20
C ILE A 37 -7.58 11.53 -3.53
N PRO A 38 -8.51 11.61 -2.58
CA PRO A 38 -9.83 12.20 -2.85
C PRO A 38 -9.69 13.61 -3.43
N PRO A 39 -10.47 14.00 -4.44
CA PRO A 39 -10.27 15.27 -5.14
C PRO A 39 -10.72 16.49 -4.33
N THR A 40 -11.49 16.30 -3.26
CA THR A 40 -11.93 17.38 -2.37
C THR A 40 -11.98 16.93 -0.92
N ILE A 41 -11.84 17.87 0.02
CA ILE A 41 -12.02 17.63 1.45
C ILE A 41 -13.37 17.01 1.76
N GLY A 42 -14.44 17.50 1.13
CA GLY A 42 -15.77 16.92 1.31
C GLY A 42 -15.80 15.44 0.95
N LYS A 43 -15.15 15.02 -0.14
CA LYS A 43 -15.06 13.60 -0.50
C LYS A 43 -14.17 12.80 0.45
N ALA A 44 -13.07 13.36 0.93
CA ALA A 44 -12.21 12.71 1.92
C ALA A 44 -12.97 12.49 3.24
N PHE A 45 -13.59 13.56 3.76
CA PHE A 45 -14.36 13.56 5.00
C PHE A 45 -15.54 12.57 4.97
N LEU A 46 -16.32 12.58 3.89
CA LEU A 46 -17.47 11.67 3.72
C LEU A 46 -17.05 10.23 3.40
N GLY A 47 -15.84 10.03 2.86
CA GLY A 47 -15.31 8.71 2.51
C GLY A 47 -14.74 7.94 3.71
N CYS A 48 -14.42 8.65 4.80
CA CYS A 48 -13.90 8.07 6.02
C CYS A 48 -15.01 7.61 6.97
N LYS A 49 -14.66 6.67 7.86
CA LYS A 49 -15.54 6.27 8.95
C LYS A 49 -15.32 7.23 10.12
N LEU A 50 -16.29 8.10 10.38
CA LEU A 50 -16.23 9.08 11.46
C LEU A 50 -16.77 8.50 12.78
N ILE A 51 -16.05 8.73 13.87
CA ILE A 51 -16.47 8.40 15.22
C ILE A 51 -16.92 9.70 15.89
N THR A 52 -18.21 9.79 16.20
CA THR A 52 -18.85 11.02 16.66
C THR A 52 -19.45 10.88 18.06
N THR A 53 -19.55 12.00 18.76
CA THR A 53 -20.34 12.15 20.00
C THR A 53 -21.37 13.25 19.80
N SER A 54 -22.59 13.02 20.30
CA SER A 54 -23.65 14.01 20.27
C SER A 54 -23.45 15.05 21.37
N GLU A 55 -23.63 16.31 21.02
CA GLU A 55 -23.71 17.44 21.95
C GLU A 55 -24.93 18.30 21.62
N THR A 56 -25.49 18.97 22.64
CA THR A 56 -26.60 19.90 22.44
C THR A 56 -26.05 21.32 22.37
N LEU A 57 -26.28 21.99 21.25
CA LEU A 57 -25.89 23.39 21.05
C LEU A 57 -26.79 24.32 21.89
N LEU A 58 -26.35 25.57 22.05
CA LEU A 58 -27.07 26.59 22.82
C LEU A 58 -28.50 26.87 22.29
N ASP A 59 -28.73 26.63 21.00
CA ASP A 59 -30.04 26.77 20.35
C ASP A 59 -30.93 25.51 20.45
N GLY A 60 -30.48 24.50 21.21
CA GLY A 60 -31.19 23.25 21.44
C GLY A 60 -31.01 22.21 20.32
N ARG A 61 -30.25 22.50 19.25
CA ARG A 61 -29.98 21.51 18.19
C ARG A 61 -28.97 20.47 18.66
N GLU A 62 -29.18 19.22 18.24
CA GLU A 62 -28.18 18.16 18.39
C GLU A 62 -27.10 18.32 17.30
N PHE A 63 -25.84 18.34 17.72
CA PHE A 63 -24.67 18.38 16.85
C PHE A 63 -23.80 17.15 17.09
N LYS A 64 -23.30 16.57 15.99
CA LYS A 64 -22.38 15.42 16.05
C LYS A 64 -20.94 15.90 15.91
N ARG A 65 -20.27 16.07 17.04
CA ARG A 65 -18.84 16.40 17.08
C ARG A 65 -18.01 15.18 16.73
N VAL A 66 -17.09 15.33 15.77
CA VAL A 66 -16.17 14.25 15.41
C VAL A 66 -15.05 14.19 16.44
N LYS A 67 -14.77 12.99 16.97
CA LYS A 67 -13.70 12.73 17.95
C LYS A 67 -12.50 12.04 17.33
N SER A 68 -12.75 11.15 16.38
CA SER A 68 -11.72 10.45 15.62
C SER A 68 -12.29 9.92 14.31
N TRP A 69 -11.44 9.39 13.45
CA TRP A 69 -11.84 8.84 12.16
C TRP A 69 -10.90 7.69 11.76
N GLU A 70 -11.40 6.82 10.89
CA GLU A 70 -10.60 5.78 10.22
C GLU A 70 -10.50 6.10 8.72
N PRO A 71 -9.37 5.80 8.05
CA PRO A 71 -9.18 6.09 6.63
C PRO A 71 -10.27 5.51 5.73
N ALA A 72 -10.44 6.11 4.55
CA ALA A 72 -11.41 5.68 3.58
C ALA A 72 -11.25 4.17 3.28
N GLY A 73 -12.37 3.47 3.18
CA GLY A 73 -12.38 2.01 3.11
C GLY A 73 -11.51 1.44 1.98
N GLU A 74 -11.40 2.13 0.84
CA GLU A 74 -10.56 1.72 -0.29
C GLU A 74 -9.07 1.91 -0.01
N ILE A 75 -8.67 3.06 0.58
CA ILE A 75 -7.27 3.36 0.94
C ILE A 75 -6.78 2.36 1.97
N LYS A 76 -7.58 2.12 3.02
CA LYS A 76 -7.24 1.16 4.07
C LYS A 76 -7.12 -0.26 3.52
N LYS A 77 -8.13 -0.73 2.76
CA LYS A 77 -8.11 -2.08 2.15
C LYS A 77 -6.88 -2.28 1.26
N PHE A 78 -6.47 -1.25 0.51
CA PHE A 78 -5.30 -1.32 -0.34
C PHE A 78 -4.00 -1.46 0.48
N GLY A 79 -3.83 -0.66 1.53
CA GLY A 79 -2.71 -0.79 2.47
C GLY A 79 -2.66 -2.16 3.14
N ASP A 80 -3.76 -2.58 3.76
CA ASP A 80 -3.89 -3.88 4.43
C ASP A 80 -3.58 -5.06 3.49
N MET A 81 -4.00 -4.94 2.22
CA MET A 81 -3.69 -5.94 1.19
C MET A 81 -2.18 -6.04 0.92
N ILE A 82 -1.48 -4.91 0.76
CA ILE A 82 -0.03 -4.90 0.49
C ILE A 82 0.73 -5.46 1.68
N ASP A 83 0.40 -5.02 2.90
CA ASP A 83 1.07 -5.48 4.11
C ASP A 83 0.89 -6.99 4.29
N SER A 84 -0.31 -7.51 4.03
CA SER A 84 -0.57 -8.97 4.05
C SER A 84 0.27 -9.73 3.03
N TYR A 85 0.54 -9.16 1.84
CA TYR A 85 1.39 -9.81 0.84
C TYR A 85 2.87 -9.76 1.21
N LEU A 86 3.35 -8.65 1.76
CA LEU A 86 4.72 -8.54 2.27
C LEU A 86 4.95 -9.55 3.41
N GLU A 87 4.02 -9.64 4.36
CA GLU A 87 4.10 -10.62 5.46
C GLU A 87 4.15 -12.07 4.94
N LYS A 88 3.33 -12.42 3.94
CA LYS A 88 3.36 -13.75 3.32
C LYS A 88 4.70 -14.04 2.62
N ILE A 89 5.31 -13.03 2.00
CA ILE A 89 6.63 -13.16 1.37
C ILE A 89 7.69 -13.43 2.43
N ASP A 90 7.68 -12.66 3.52
CA ASP A 90 8.63 -12.82 4.62
C ASP A 90 8.50 -14.19 5.29
N GLN A 91 7.27 -14.60 5.64
CA GLN A 91 6.98 -15.95 6.16
C GLN A 91 7.48 -17.04 5.20
N ARG A 92 7.32 -16.85 3.88
CA ARG A 92 7.80 -17.83 2.91
C ARG A 92 9.33 -17.86 2.86
N ALA A 93 9.99 -16.71 2.86
CA ALA A 93 11.44 -16.64 2.88
C ALA A 93 12.03 -17.33 4.11
N GLU A 94 11.37 -17.22 5.26
CA GLU A 94 11.71 -17.93 6.50
C GLU A 94 11.50 -19.45 6.36
N THR A 95 10.36 -19.90 5.82
CA THR A 95 10.09 -21.35 5.64
C THR A 95 10.94 -22.02 4.56
N ASN A 96 11.48 -21.24 3.61
CA ASN A 96 12.46 -21.72 2.64
C ASN A 96 13.85 -21.95 3.28
N SER A 97 14.06 -21.55 4.55
CA SER A 97 15.31 -21.82 5.25
C SER A 97 15.48 -23.32 5.54
N PHE A 98 16.69 -23.83 5.26
CA PHE A 98 17.22 -25.17 5.59
C PHE A 98 17.04 -26.35 4.62
N SER A 99 16.62 -26.19 3.35
CA SER A 99 16.88 -27.28 2.40
C SER A 99 18.34 -27.25 1.96
N VAL A 100 19.18 -28.08 2.59
CA VAL A 100 20.60 -28.37 2.25
C VAL A 100 20.77 -28.94 0.83
N ASN A 101 19.67 -29.11 0.09
CA ASN A 101 19.64 -29.56 -1.29
C ASN A 101 19.79 -28.37 -2.26
N TYR A 102 20.90 -27.63 -2.16
CA TYR A 102 21.31 -26.76 -3.26
C TYR A 102 21.54 -27.65 -4.48
N ASN A 103 20.62 -27.60 -5.45
CA ASN A 103 20.79 -28.29 -6.70
C ASN A 103 21.40 -27.28 -7.68
N PRO A 104 22.71 -27.36 -8.00
CA PRO A 104 23.43 -26.40 -8.84
C PRO A 104 22.94 -26.36 -10.31
N SER A 105 21.84 -27.05 -10.62
CA SER A 105 21.23 -27.11 -11.95
C SER A 105 20.28 -25.95 -12.24
N THR A 106 20.41 -24.79 -11.60
CA THR A 106 19.71 -23.59 -12.04
C THR A 106 20.25 -23.24 -13.43
N ASP A 107 19.48 -23.58 -14.47
CA ASP A 107 19.87 -23.37 -15.85
C ASP A 107 20.27 -21.89 -16.09
N SER A 108 21.25 -21.67 -16.95
CA SER A 108 21.67 -20.36 -17.46
C SER A 108 20.48 -19.45 -17.83
N THR A 109 19.41 -20.03 -18.35
CA THR A 109 18.14 -19.35 -18.66
C THR A 109 17.44 -18.78 -17.42
N ALA A 110 17.37 -19.55 -16.32
CA ALA A 110 16.75 -19.09 -15.08
C ALA A 110 17.55 -17.94 -14.46
N GLN A 111 18.87 -18.03 -14.47
CA GLN A 111 19.73 -16.94 -14.02
C GLN A 111 19.56 -15.67 -14.89
N GLN A 112 19.41 -15.82 -16.21
CA GLN A 112 19.12 -14.70 -17.09
C GLN A 112 17.77 -14.04 -16.76
N PHE A 113 16.71 -14.82 -16.56
CA PHE A 113 15.41 -14.29 -16.14
C PHE A 113 15.47 -13.61 -14.78
N MET A 114 16.25 -14.14 -13.84
CA MET A 114 16.49 -13.52 -12.54
C MET A 114 17.16 -12.15 -12.71
N ASN A 115 18.23 -12.08 -13.49
CA ASN A 115 18.92 -10.82 -13.78
C ASN A 115 17.99 -9.79 -14.43
N TYR A 116 17.12 -10.21 -15.36
CA TYR A 116 16.12 -9.33 -15.95
C TYR A 116 15.10 -8.85 -14.91
N MET A 117 14.58 -9.74 -14.07
CA MET A 117 13.64 -9.38 -13.00
C MET A 117 14.27 -8.36 -12.04
N THR A 118 15.50 -8.59 -11.59
CA THR A 118 16.25 -7.65 -10.73
C THR A 118 16.41 -6.28 -11.39
N LEU A 119 16.82 -6.25 -12.67
CA LEU A 119 16.96 -5.01 -13.41
C LEU A 119 15.63 -4.22 -13.48
N GLN A 120 14.51 -4.91 -13.74
CA GLN A 120 13.20 -4.25 -13.80
C GLN A 120 12.76 -3.77 -12.40
N ALA A 121 12.98 -4.55 -11.36
CA ALA A 121 12.62 -4.20 -9.99
C ALA A 121 13.42 -3.00 -9.47
N ASP A 122 14.72 -2.91 -9.79
CA ASP A 122 15.54 -1.75 -9.46
C ASP A 122 15.15 -0.52 -10.30
N THR A 123 14.75 -0.73 -11.55
CA THR A 123 14.23 0.35 -12.41
C THR A 123 12.92 0.92 -11.86
N LEU A 124 12.01 0.08 -11.36
CA LEU A 124 10.79 0.52 -10.67
C LEU A 124 11.11 1.44 -9.50
N LYS A 125 12.05 1.06 -8.63
CA LYS A 125 12.47 1.89 -7.49
C LYS A 125 13.03 3.24 -7.93
N LYS A 126 13.83 3.28 -9.00
CA LYS A 126 14.40 4.53 -9.54
C LYS A 126 13.31 5.45 -10.11
N ILE A 127 12.40 4.90 -10.91
CA ILE A 127 11.27 5.65 -11.48
C ILE A 127 10.41 6.19 -10.34
N TRP A 128 9.98 5.32 -9.42
CA TRP A 128 9.16 5.73 -8.29
C TRP A 128 9.85 6.78 -7.42
N SER A 129 11.15 6.65 -7.12
CA SER A 129 11.90 7.65 -6.35
C SER A 129 11.85 9.05 -6.99
N ALA A 130 11.91 9.14 -8.31
CA ALA A 130 11.78 10.42 -9.01
C ALA A 130 10.36 11.02 -8.88
N TYR A 131 9.31 10.20 -8.99
CA TYR A 131 7.93 10.64 -8.81
C TYR A 131 7.59 10.97 -7.36
N HIS A 132 8.03 10.15 -6.41
CA HIS A 132 7.86 10.39 -4.97
C HIS A 132 8.49 11.73 -4.56
N LYS A 133 9.67 12.09 -5.08
CA LYS A 133 10.25 13.43 -4.87
C LYS A 133 9.37 14.55 -5.41
N LYS A 134 8.75 14.37 -6.60
CA LYS A 134 7.82 15.36 -7.15
C LYS A 134 6.57 15.49 -6.29
N ILE A 135 6.02 14.39 -5.79
CA ILE A 135 4.86 14.36 -4.89
C ILE A 135 5.18 15.10 -3.58
N ALA A 136 6.33 14.81 -2.98
CA ALA A 136 6.78 15.47 -1.75
C ALA A 136 6.99 16.98 -1.93
N ALA A 137 7.39 17.42 -3.13
CA ALA A 137 7.60 18.83 -3.43
C ALA A 137 6.31 19.66 -3.56
N VAL A 138 5.13 19.04 -3.75
CA VAL A 138 3.86 19.77 -3.91
C VAL A 138 3.49 20.56 -2.66
N ASN A 139 3.75 20.01 -1.46
CA ASN A 139 3.39 20.65 -0.20
C ASN A 139 4.21 20.13 1.00
N PRO A 140 5.54 20.39 1.06
CA PRO A 140 6.41 19.82 2.08
C PRO A 140 6.04 20.21 3.53
N ASP A 141 5.50 21.42 3.73
CA ASP A 141 5.29 22.01 5.06
C ASP A 141 3.81 22.27 5.40
N PHE A 142 2.88 21.60 4.71
CA PHE A 142 1.45 21.84 4.98
C PHE A 142 1.00 21.19 6.28
N LEU A 143 0.43 21.98 7.19
CA LEU A 143 -0.20 21.53 8.43
C LEU A 143 -1.70 21.87 8.41
N PRO A 144 -2.59 20.89 8.64
CA PRO A 144 -4.01 21.15 8.83
C PRO A 144 -4.27 22.14 9.97
N LEU A 145 -5.16 23.09 9.74
CA LEU A 145 -5.60 24.02 10.78
C LEU A 145 -6.68 23.35 11.63
N ASN A 146 -6.59 23.52 12.95
CA ASN A 146 -7.55 22.98 13.90
C ASN A 146 -8.76 23.93 14.11
N GLU A 147 -9.66 23.57 15.02
CA GLU A 147 -10.87 24.35 15.36
C GLU A 147 -10.60 25.65 16.17
N GLU A 148 -9.35 25.97 16.50
CA GLU A 148 -8.97 27.23 17.15
C GLU A 148 -8.83 28.39 16.15
N TYR A 149 -8.73 28.07 14.86
CA TYR A 149 -8.64 29.05 13.77
C TYR A 149 -10.02 29.48 13.27
N GLY A 150 -10.09 30.65 12.61
CA GLY A 150 -11.32 31.16 12.04
C GLY A 150 -11.82 30.31 10.86
N CYS A 151 -13.14 30.25 10.66
CA CYS A 151 -13.75 29.47 9.57
C CYS A 151 -13.22 29.83 8.17
N ASP A 152 -12.92 31.10 7.92
CA ASP A 152 -12.34 31.54 6.66
C ASP A 152 -10.93 31.00 6.44
N GLU A 153 -10.13 30.91 7.51
CA GLU A 153 -8.76 30.38 7.46
C GLU A 153 -8.77 28.87 7.21
N ILE A 154 -9.60 28.13 7.95
CA ILE A 154 -9.78 26.68 7.74
C ILE A 154 -10.31 26.42 6.32
N ALA A 155 -11.27 27.20 5.84
CA ALA A 155 -11.82 27.06 4.49
C ALA A 155 -10.79 27.39 3.40
N ALA A 156 -9.93 28.40 3.61
CA ALA A 156 -8.85 28.74 2.69
C ALA A 156 -7.79 27.63 2.63
N SER A 157 -7.37 27.13 3.81
CA SER A 157 -6.51 25.95 3.95
C SER A 157 -7.11 24.75 3.20
N GLY A 158 -8.42 24.56 3.34
CA GLY A 158 -9.11 23.49 2.66
C GLY A 158 -9.14 23.60 1.13
N LYS A 159 -9.23 24.81 0.59
CA LYS A 159 -9.11 25.05 -0.86
C LYS A 159 -7.70 24.70 -1.36
N GLN A 160 -6.66 25.04 -0.60
CA GLN A 160 -5.28 24.69 -0.96
C GLN A 160 -5.07 23.18 -1.00
N LEU A 161 -5.59 22.44 -0.01
CA LEU A 161 -5.54 20.99 0.00
C LEU A 161 -6.19 20.35 -1.22
N ASN A 162 -7.32 20.89 -1.70
CA ASN A 162 -7.94 20.39 -2.94
C ASN A 162 -7.03 20.60 -4.16
N VAL A 163 -6.31 21.73 -4.22
CA VAL A 163 -5.32 22.02 -5.29
C VAL A 163 -4.15 21.03 -5.21
N PHE A 164 -3.58 20.83 -4.02
CA PHE A 164 -2.48 19.88 -3.82
C PHE A 164 -2.89 18.45 -4.15
N ALA A 165 -4.10 18.03 -3.77
CA ALA A 165 -4.63 16.71 -4.12
C ALA A 165 -4.74 16.52 -5.65
N ALA A 166 -5.20 17.54 -6.37
CA ALA A 166 -5.27 17.50 -7.83
C ALA A 166 -3.88 17.38 -8.48
N GLU A 167 -2.90 18.14 -8.00
CA GLU A 167 -1.52 18.10 -8.50
C GLU A 167 -0.85 16.75 -8.19
N LYS A 168 -0.94 16.28 -6.95
CA LYS A 168 -0.42 14.96 -6.56
C LYS A 168 -1.07 13.83 -7.37
N ASN A 169 -2.39 13.88 -7.59
CA ASN A 169 -3.07 12.88 -8.42
C ASN A 169 -2.61 12.89 -9.88
N LYS A 170 -2.28 14.05 -10.44
CA LYS A 170 -1.67 14.12 -11.77
C LYS A 170 -0.33 13.38 -11.78
N ILE A 171 0.54 13.66 -10.80
CA ILE A 171 1.86 13.02 -10.67
C ILE A 171 1.72 11.50 -10.44
N LEU A 172 0.78 11.07 -9.60
CA LEU A 172 0.48 9.67 -9.35
C LEU A 172 0.03 8.98 -10.65
N ASN A 173 -0.90 9.56 -11.41
CA ASN A 173 -1.33 8.99 -12.68
C ASN A 173 -0.17 8.85 -13.68
N GLU A 174 0.68 9.87 -13.81
CA GLU A 174 1.90 9.79 -14.64
C GLU A 174 2.85 8.67 -14.16
N ALA A 175 3.01 8.53 -12.84
CA ALA A 175 3.81 7.46 -12.25
C ALA A 175 3.24 6.08 -12.57
N ARG A 176 1.90 5.90 -12.51
CA ARG A 176 1.23 4.64 -12.87
C ARG A 176 1.59 4.20 -14.29
N GLU A 177 1.47 5.12 -15.24
CA GLU A 177 1.80 4.84 -16.65
C GLU A 177 3.29 4.52 -16.84
N ALA A 178 4.18 5.27 -16.20
CA ALA A 178 5.62 5.03 -16.29
C ALA A 178 6.07 3.70 -15.66
N LEU A 179 5.36 3.23 -14.63
CA LEU A 179 5.70 1.99 -13.91
C LEU A 179 5.10 0.74 -14.58
N LYS A 180 3.99 0.86 -15.33
CA LYS A 180 3.16 -0.26 -15.78
C LYS A 180 3.90 -1.36 -16.52
N SER A 181 4.73 -1.00 -17.51
CA SER A 181 5.50 -1.97 -18.31
C SER A 181 6.51 -2.75 -17.46
N HIS A 182 7.12 -2.09 -16.47
CA HIS A 182 8.10 -2.70 -15.58
C HIS A 182 7.42 -3.62 -14.55
N PHE A 183 6.25 -3.24 -14.02
CA PHE A 183 5.43 -4.13 -13.19
C PHE A 183 5.04 -5.41 -13.96
N ASP A 184 4.63 -5.27 -15.22
CA ASP A 184 4.29 -6.41 -16.10
C ASP A 184 5.50 -7.32 -16.33
N LEU A 185 6.68 -6.77 -16.65
CA LEU A 185 7.88 -7.57 -16.83
C LEU A 185 8.30 -8.30 -15.55
N VAL A 186 8.26 -7.62 -14.39
CA VAL A 186 8.56 -8.27 -13.10
C VAL A 186 7.58 -9.42 -12.84
N GLN A 187 6.27 -9.21 -13.04
CA GLN A 187 5.27 -10.26 -12.87
C GLN A 187 5.50 -11.43 -13.82
N ARG A 188 5.84 -11.17 -15.09
CA ARG A 188 6.11 -12.22 -16.09
C ARG A 188 7.33 -13.06 -15.71
N TYR A 189 8.42 -12.45 -15.26
CA TYR A 189 9.60 -13.19 -14.83
C TYR A 189 9.34 -13.93 -13.53
N PHE A 190 8.68 -13.30 -12.55
CA PHE A 190 8.25 -13.98 -11.32
C PHE A 190 7.46 -15.25 -11.61
N ASN A 191 6.45 -15.19 -12.49
CA ASN A 191 5.63 -16.35 -12.84
C ASN A 191 6.44 -17.50 -13.47
N LYS A 192 7.54 -17.20 -14.17
CA LYS A 192 8.45 -18.21 -14.74
C LYS A 192 9.39 -18.78 -13.69
N LEU A 193 9.95 -17.92 -12.85
CA LEU A 193 10.99 -18.27 -11.90
C LEU A 193 10.46 -18.98 -10.65
N TYR A 194 9.27 -18.60 -10.19
CA TYR A 194 8.64 -19.19 -9.00
C TYR A 194 8.25 -20.67 -9.18
N GLN A 195 8.25 -21.17 -10.42
CA GLN A 195 8.00 -22.60 -10.72
C GLN A 195 9.23 -23.48 -10.47
N ILE A 196 10.40 -22.88 -10.21
CA ILE A 196 11.66 -23.60 -10.02
C ILE A 196 11.74 -24.11 -8.58
N ASP A 197 11.97 -25.41 -8.41
CA ASP A 197 12.07 -26.06 -7.11
C ASP A 197 13.50 -25.96 -6.53
N ASP A 198 13.92 -24.73 -6.22
CA ASP A 198 15.17 -24.42 -5.52
C ASP A 198 14.89 -23.35 -4.45
N ALA A 199 15.09 -23.70 -3.18
CA ALA A 199 14.73 -22.83 -2.06
C ALA A 199 15.57 -21.54 -2.00
N MET A 200 16.87 -21.61 -2.33
CA MET A 200 17.75 -20.44 -2.29
C MET A 200 17.42 -19.48 -3.43
N PHE A 201 17.18 -20.03 -4.62
CA PHE A 201 16.75 -19.26 -5.78
C PHE A 201 15.36 -18.66 -5.57
N ASN A 202 14.43 -19.40 -4.97
CA ASN A 202 13.11 -18.90 -4.60
C ASN A 202 13.17 -17.72 -3.64
N ASN A 203 14.11 -17.70 -2.68
CA ASN A 203 14.32 -16.54 -1.82
C ASN A 203 14.77 -15.29 -2.59
N GLN A 204 15.60 -15.46 -3.62
CA GLN A 204 15.98 -14.34 -4.49
C GLN A 204 14.78 -13.82 -5.29
N VAL A 205 13.98 -14.72 -5.86
CA VAL A 205 12.75 -14.37 -6.60
C VAL A 205 11.76 -13.62 -5.69
N LEU A 206 11.59 -14.09 -4.45
CA LEU A 206 10.74 -13.46 -3.43
C LEU A 206 11.27 -12.08 -3.00
N ASN A 207 12.59 -11.94 -2.84
CA ASN A 207 13.19 -10.64 -2.56
C ASN A 207 12.92 -9.64 -3.69
N GLU A 208 13.04 -10.05 -4.95
CA GLU A 208 12.78 -9.15 -6.08
C GLU A 208 11.30 -8.79 -6.23
N ILE A 209 10.36 -9.71 -5.94
CA ILE A 209 8.92 -9.40 -6.01
C ILE A 209 8.46 -8.50 -4.86
N SER A 210 9.20 -8.45 -3.74
CA SER A 210 8.95 -7.51 -2.64
C SER A 210 9.16 -6.05 -3.06
N LYS A 211 10.05 -5.78 -4.05
CA LYS A 211 10.39 -4.41 -4.46
C LYS A 211 9.21 -3.66 -5.12
N PRO A 212 8.45 -4.24 -6.08
CA PRO A 212 7.20 -3.64 -6.54
C PRO A 212 6.18 -3.41 -5.43
N LEU A 213 6.06 -4.34 -4.47
CA LEU A 213 5.15 -4.16 -3.33
C LEU A 213 5.57 -3.00 -2.43
N GLN A 214 6.87 -2.82 -2.18
CA GLN A 214 7.39 -1.66 -1.45
C GLN A 214 7.07 -0.34 -2.17
N VAL A 215 7.11 -0.31 -3.51
CA VAL A 215 6.66 0.86 -4.30
C VAL A 215 5.17 1.14 -4.06
N LEU A 216 4.32 0.11 -4.11
CA LEU A 216 2.88 0.25 -3.84
C LEU A 216 2.60 0.61 -2.38
N GLN A 217 3.41 0.15 -1.43
CA GLN A 217 3.30 0.50 -0.02
C GLN A 217 3.60 2.00 0.18
N GLN A 218 4.67 2.50 -0.43
CA GLN A 218 5.00 3.93 -0.43
C GLN A 218 3.90 4.77 -1.10
N TRP A 219 3.33 4.28 -2.20
CA TRP A 219 2.16 4.91 -2.80
C TRP A 219 0.98 5.00 -1.81
N SER A 220 0.68 3.91 -1.10
CA SER A 220 -0.38 3.87 -0.09
C SER A 220 -0.13 4.91 1.01
N PHE A 221 1.11 5.03 1.49
CA PHE A 221 1.49 6.03 2.49
C PHE A 221 1.25 7.47 2.00
N GLU A 222 1.64 7.80 0.77
CA GLU A 222 1.40 9.13 0.18
C GLU A 222 -0.09 9.48 0.12
N VAL A 223 -0.90 8.53 -0.37
CA VAL A 223 -2.34 8.73 -0.50
C VAL A 223 -3.00 8.85 0.87
N ASN A 224 -2.60 8.01 1.82
CA ASN A 224 -3.15 8.04 3.17
C ASN A 224 -2.77 9.31 3.93
N SER A 225 -1.53 9.78 3.82
CA SER A 225 -1.07 11.04 4.44
C SER A 225 -1.86 12.24 3.90
N ALA A 226 -1.99 12.36 2.57
CA ALA A 226 -2.77 13.43 1.98
C ALA A 226 -4.26 13.35 2.38
N ASN A 227 -4.83 12.14 2.40
CA ASN A 227 -6.19 11.93 2.88
C ASN A 227 -6.36 12.35 4.36
N SER A 228 -5.38 12.06 5.23
CA SER A 228 -5.38 12.47 6.64
C SER A 228 -5.54 13.97 6.79
N HIS A 229 -4.69 14.74 6.11
CA HIS A 229 -4.74 16.20 6.17
C HIS A 229 -6.08 16.78 5.69
N MET A 230 -6.66 16.15 4.65
CA MET A 230 -7.97 16.54 4.13
C MET A 230 -9.10 16.21 5.11
N VAL A 231 -9.08 15.04 5.73
CA VAL A 231 -10.09 14.64 6.71
C VAL A 231 -9.99 15.48 7.97
N GLU A 232 -8.79 15.73 8.49
CA GLU A 232 -8.55 16.59 9.64
C GLU A 232 -9.08 18.01 9.40
N THR A 233 -8.81 18.58 8.24
CA THR A 233 -9.37 19.90 7.86
C THR A 233 -10.91 19.84 7.76
N GLY A 234 -11.46 18.76 7.21
CA GLY A 234 -12.92 18.53 7.19
C GLY A 234 -13.54 18.41 8.58
N VAL A 235 -12.85 17.76 9.52
CA VAL A 235 -13.22 17.67 10.93
C VAL A 235 -13.23 19.05 11.56
N SER A 236 -12.20 19.86 11.33
CA SER A 236 -12.13 21.23 11.86
C SER A 236 -13.25 22.11 11.31
N LEU A 237 -13.56 22.03 10.01
CA LEU A 237 -14.71 22.73 9.43
C LEU A 237 -16.05 22.30 10.07
N ASN A 238 -16.23 21.00 10.30
CA ASN A 238 -17.42 20.48 10.96
C ASN A 238 -17.52 20.94 12.41
N ASN A 239 -16.47 20.74 13.19
CA ASN A 239 -16.44 20.97 14.64
C ASN A 239 -16.44 22.45 15.03
N ALA A 240 -15.88 23.32 14.17
CA ALA A 240 -15.97 24.77 14.31
C ALA A 240 -17.33 25.34 13.87
N LEU A 241 -18.29 24.48 13.46
CA LEU A 241 -19.60 24.88 12.98
C LEU A 241 -19.51 25.90 11.84
N CYS A 242 -18.57 25.70 10.91
CA CYS A 242 -18.38 26.58 9.76
C CYS A 242 -19.51 26.37 8.75
N VAL A 243 -20.70 26.86 9.09
CA VAL A 243 -21.85 26.92 8.22
C VAL A 243 -21.64 28.10 7.29
N LYS A 244 -21.48 27.85 5.99
CA LYS A 244 -21.85 28.89 5.04
C LYS A 244 -23.37 29.01 5.10
N GLU A 245 -23.88 30.10 5.65
CA GLU A 245 -25.23 30.54 5.32
C GLU A 245 -25.35 30.50 3.79
N GLN A 246 -26.21 29.62 3.28
CA GLN A 246 -26.53 29.54 1.86
C GLN A 246 -27.50 30.66 1.50
#